data_AF-A0A6M3NS23-F1
#
_entry.id   AF-A0A6M3NS23-F1
#
_cell.length_a   1.000
_cell.length_b   1.000
_cell.length_c   1.000
_cell.angle_alpha   90.00
_cell.angle_beta   90.00
_cell.angle_gamma   90.00
#
_symmetry.space_group_name_H-M   'P 1'
#
loop_
_entity.id
_entity.type
_entity.pdbx_description
1 polymer ?
#
loop_
_entity_poly.entity_id
_entity_poly.type
_entity_poly.pdbx_seq_one_letter_code
_entity_poly.pdbx_strand_id
1 'polypeptide(L)'
;MPRLSPVNQARWARFRHNRRGYWSLWIFLVVFSLSLCAELIANDKPLLVRYEGQWYFPLVKNYSERDFGGPLATTADYQDPWLQRQLENRGWVLWAPVRFSANTINFATTQPFPSPPSAKNWLGTDANGGDVFARILYGTRISILFGLMLTICSSVMGVLAGALQGYYGGKVDLWGQRLIEVWSGMPTLFLIILLSSVVQPNFWWLLAITVLFGWMSLVGVVRAEFLRTRNFDYIRAAQALGVSDRDIILRHMLPNAMVATLTFLPFILCSSITTLTSLDFLGFGLPLGSPSLGELLLQGKNNLQAPWLGIAAFLSVAILLSLLIFIGEAVRDAFDPAKAV
;
A
#
# COMPACT_ATOMS: atom_id res chain seq x y z
N MET A 1 23.83 -3.80 17.72
CA MET A 1 23.04 -2.65 17.25
C MET A 1 23.94 -1.43 17.22
N PRO A 2 24.18 -0.79 16.06
CA PRO A 2 25.03 0.40 15.99
C PRO A 2 24.40 1.48 16.89
N ARG A 3 25.21 2.12 17.74
CA ARG A 3 24.74 3.10 18.72
C ARG A 3 24.12 4.28 17.97
N LEU A 4 22.78 4.35 17.97
CA LEU A 4 22.02 5.49 17.46
C LEU A 4 22.55 6.78 18.11
N SER A 5 22.51 7.91 17.41
CA SER A 5 22.86 9.21 18.02
C SER A 5 21.95 9.50 19.23
N PRO A 6 22.39 10.28 20.23
CA PRO A 6 21.58 10.57 21.42
C PRO A 6 20.19 11.12 21.09
N VAL A 7 20.10 11.96 20.06
CA VAL A 7 18.84 12.50 19.53
C VAL A 7 17.93 11.37 19.02
N ASN A 8 18.46 10.44 18.23
CA ASN A 8 17.68 9.33 17.69
C ASN A 8 17.31 8.30 18.77
N GLN A 9 18.14 8.14 19.82
CA GLN A 9 17.79 7.34 21.00
C GLN A 9 16.60 7.95 21.75
N ALA A 10 16.59 9.26 21.96
CA ALA A 10 15.48 9.96 22.60
C ALA A 10 14.19 9.87 21.77
N ARG A 11 14.27 10.03 20.45
CA ARG A 11 13.13 9.84 19.53
C ARG A 11 12.57 8.42 19.62
N TRP A 12 13.44 7.41 19.64
CA TRP A 12 13.02 6.02 19.79
C TRP A 12 12.40 5.72 21.16
N ALA A 13 12.93 6.30 22.23
CA ALA A 13 12.34 6.18 23.57
C ALA A 13 10.92 6.78 23.61
N ARG A 14 10.72 7.97 23.02
CA ARG A 14 9.40 8.60 22.87
C ARG A 14 8.44 7.75 22.07
N PHE A 15 8.88 7.21 20.94
CA PHE A 15 8.07 6.30 20.13
C PHE A 15 7.60 5.08 20.94
N ARG A 16 8.51 4.43 21.68
CA ARG A 16 8.18 3.27 22.52
C ARG A 16 7.28 3.62 23.71
N HIS A 17 7.32 4.86 24.20
CA HIS A 17 6.45 5.32 25.27
C HIS A 17 4.98 5.38 24.79
N ASN A 18 4.75 5.72 23.51
CA ASN A 18 3.42 5.63 22.91
C ASN A 18 3.04 4.16 22.64
N ARG A 19 2.45 3.51 23.65
CA ARG A 19 2.09 2.08 23.60
C ARG A 19 1.17 1.73 22.43
N ARG A 20 0.22 2.62 22.09
CA ARG A 20 -0.74 2.38 21.00
C ARG A 20 -0.02 2.31 19.66
N GLY A 21 0.77 3.32 19.32
CA GLY A 21 1.53 3.31 18.08
C GLY A 21 2.60 2.21 18.01
N TYR A 22 3.22 1.86 19.14
CA TYR A 22 4.19 0.77 19.19
C TYR A 22 3.57 -0.60 18.89
N TRP A 23 2.42 -0.93 19.50
CA TRP A 23 1.71 -2.18 19.20
C TRP A 23 1.12 -2.17 17.79
N SER A 24 0.56 -1.05 17.35
CA SER A 24 0.08 -0.90 15.97
C SER A 24 1.18 -1.13 14.95
N LEU A 25 2.41 -0.68 15.22
CA LEU A 25 3.57 -0.96 14.35
C LEU A 25 3.84 -2.45 14.23
N TRP A 26 3.85 -3.18 15.34
CA TRP A 26 4.08 -4.63 15.31
C TRP A 26 2.97 -5.39 14.60
N ILE A 27 1.71 -5.05 14.89
CA ILE A 27 0.55 -5.67 14.20
C ILE A 27 0.62 -5.38 12.70
N PHE A 28 0.88 -4.13 12.32
CA PHE A 28 1.05 -3.73 10.94
C PHE A 28 2.19 -4.50 10.25
N LEU A 29 3.36 -4.64 10.89
CA LEU A 29 4.48 -5.37 10.33
C LEU A 29 4.16 -6.86 10.12
N VAL A 30 3.42 -7.47 11.03
CA VAL A 30 2.95 -8.86 10.87
C VAL A 30 1.97 -8.95 9.71
N VAL A 31 0.94 -8.11 9.68
CA VAL A 31 -0.07 -8.09 8.59
C VAL A 31 0.59 -7.83 7.23
N PHE A 32 1.52 -6.88 7.16
CA PHE A 32 2.25 -6.57 5.94
C PHE A 32 3.17 -7.70 5.51
N SER A 33 3.87 -8.36 6.44
CA SER A 33 4.72 -9.52 6.11
C SER A 33 3.89 -10.71 5.61
N LEU A 34 2.75 -10.97 6.24
CA LEU A 34 1.81 -12.01 5.81
C LEU A 34 1.21 -11.68 4.43
N SER A 35 0.89 -10.42 4.16
CA SER A 35 0.34 -10.01 2.86
C SER A 35 1.40 -10.05 1.75
N LEU A 36 2.67 -9.74 2.05
CA LEU A 36 3.77 -9.92 1.08
C LEU A 36 3.93 -11.40 0.69
N CYS A 37 3.78 -12.31 1.65
CA CYS A 37 3.82 -13.76 1.44
C CYS A 37 2.42 -14.36 1.22
N ALA A 38 1.47 -13.60 0.64
CA ALA A 38 0.08 -14.04 0.50
C ALA A 38 -0.06 -15.37 -0.24
N GLU A 39 0.78 -15.64 -1.24
CA GLU A 39 0.76 -16.88 -2.01
C GLU A 39 1.14 -18.13 -1.17
N LEU A 40 1.76 -17.96 0.01
CA LEU A 40 2.01 -19.06 0.94
C LEU A 40 0.80 -19.36 1.84
N ILE A 41 -0.10 -18.39 1.98
CA ILE A 41 -1.24 -18.43 2.91
C ILE A 41 -2.55 -18.74 2.15
N ALA A 42 -2.75 -18.09 1.01
CA ALA A 42 -3.94 -18.16 0.18
C ALA A 42 -3.54 -18.37 -1.28
N ASN A 43 -3.65 -19.62 -1.75
CA ASN A 43 -3.30 -19.97 -3.12
C ASN A 43 -4.12 -21.15 -3.61
N ASP A 44 -4.47 -21.14 -4.88
CA ASP A 44 -5.21 -22.22 -5.54
C ASP A 44 -4.33 -23.36 -6.03
N LYS A 45 -3.04 -23.07 -6.20
CA LYS A 45 -2.01 -24.08 -6.48
C LYS A 45 -1.38 -24.57 -5.18
N PRO A 46 -1.09 -25.87 -5.07
CA PRO A 46 -0.32 -26.38 -3.95
C PRO A 46 1.10 -25.81 -3.93
N LEU A 47 1.65 -25.67 -2.74
CA LEU A 47 2.99 -25.13 -2.51
C LEU A 47 4.06 -26.10 -3.00
N LEU A 48 3.84 -27.39 -2.76
CA LEU A 48 4.76 -28.47 -3.11
C LEU A 48 3.97 -29.74 -3.43
N VAL A 49 4.33 -30.42 -4.51
CA VAL A 49 3.74 -31.69 -4.91
C VAL A 49 4.84 -32.71 -5.12
N ARG A 50 4.69 -33.90 -4.56
CA ARG A 50 5.51 -35.07 -4.90
C ARG A 50 4.62 -36.04 -5.65
N TYR A 51 4.89 -36.29 -6.92
CA TYR A 51 4.10 -37.19 -7.76
C TYR A 51 5.03 -38.18 -8.46
N GLU A 52 4.73 -39.48 -8.35
CA GLU A 52 5.53 -40.58 -8.94
C GLU A 52 7.04 -40.48 -8.68
N GLY A 53 7.42 -40.01 -7.49
CA GLY A 53 8.81 -39.90 -7.05
C GLY A 53 9.51 -38.59 -7.43
N GLN A 54 8.90 -37.73 -8.25
CA GLN A 54 9.44 -36.42 -8.63
C GLN A 54 8.81 -35.27 -7.84
N TRP A 55 9.59 -34.20 -7.62
CA TRP A 55 9.14 -33.00 -6.93
C TRP A 55 8.73 -31.92 -7.94
N TYR A 56 7.54 -31.36 -7.72
CA TYR A 56 6.95 -30.28 -8.50
C TYR A 56 6.71 -29.08 -7.59
N PHE A 57 6.97 -27.88 -8.10
CA PHE A 57 6.80 -26.60 -7.40
C PHE A 57 5.76 -25.72 -8.11
N PRO A 58 4.45 -26.01 -8.01
CA PRO A 58 3.40 -25.32 -8.78
C PRO A 58 3.27 -23.82 -8.50
N LEU A 59 3.77 -23.38 -7.35
CA LEU A 59 3.84 -21.97 -6.99
C LEU A 59 4.75 -21.17 -7.93
N VAL A 60 5.86 -21.76 -8.38
CA VAL A 60 6.90 -21.07 -9.17
C VAL A 60 6.76 -21.37 -10.66
N LYS A 61 6.33 -22.59 -11.00
CA LYS A 61 6.21 -23.05 -12.37
C LYS A 61 4.81 -23.58 -12.64
N ASN A 62 4.22 -23.16 -13.75
CA ASN A 62 2.97 -23.74 -14.23
C ASN A 62 3.26 -25.12 -14.83
N TYR A 63 2.50 -26.11 -14.38
CA TYR A 63 2.51 -27.48 -14.91
C TYR A 63 1.20 -27.74 -15.63
N SER A 64 1.26 -28.64 -16.61
CA SER A 64 0.10 -29.11 -17.36
C SER A 64 -0.56 -30.30 -16.67
N GLU A 65 -1.81 -30.58 -17.03
CA GLU A 65 -2.50 -31.77 -16.51
C GLU A 65 -1.79 -33.08 -16.92
N ARG A 66 -1.17 -33.10 -18.10
CA ARG A 66 -0.31 -34.21 -18.58
C ARG A 66 0.85 -34.53 -17.65
N ASP A 67 1.42 -33.54 -16.96
CA ASP A 67 2.52 -33.76 -16.03
C ASP A 67 2.09 -34.61 -14.81
N PHE A 68 0.78 -34.70 -14.55
CA PHE A 68 0.16 -35.51 -13.49
C PHE A 68 -0.64 -36.71 -14.04
N GLY A 69 -0.38 -37.11 -15.30
CA GLY A 69 -1.01 -38.25 -15.94
C GLY A 69 -2.39 -37.97 -16.56
N GLY A 70 -2.77 -36.71 -16.73
CA GLY A 70 -3.99 -36.30 -17.42
C GLY A 70 -3.83 -36.25 -18.95
N PRO A 71 -4.94 -36.18 -19.71
CA PRO A 71 -4.89 -36.14 -21.17
C PRO A 71 -4.59 -34.74 -21.74
N LEU A 72 -4.88 -33.68 -20.98
CA LEU A 72 -4.85 -32.30 -21.47
C LEU A 72 -3.47 -31.63 -21.32
N ALA A 73 -3.05 -30.90 -22.37
CA ALA A 73 -1.83 -30.06 -22.33
C ALA A 73 -2.08 -28.66 -21.74
N THR A 74 -3.28 -28.42 -21.20
CA THR A 74 -3.65 -27.16 -20.54
C THR A 74 -3.05 -27.10 -19.14
N THR A 75 -2.93 -25.89 -18.60
CA THR A 75 -2.51 -25.67 -17.21
C THR A 75 -3.35 -26.50 -16.26
N ALA A 76 -2.70 -27.22 -15.35
CA ALA A 76 -3.37 -28.07 -14.37
C ALA A 76 -4.27 -27.24 -13.45
N ASP A 77 -5.55 -27.61 -13.39
CA ASP A 77 -6.49 -27.09 -12.40
C ASP A 77 -6.47 -27.96 -11.14
N TYR A 78 -5.75 -27.49 -10.13
CA TYR A 78 -5.60 -28.21 -8.86
C TYR A 78 -6.89 -28.23 -8.01
N GLN A 79 -7.92 -27.46 -8.39
CA GLN A 79 -9.23 -27.52 -7.75
C GLN A 79 -10.12 -28.63 -8.33
N ASP A 80 -9.75 -29.20 -9.48
CA ASP A 80 -10.49 -30.31 -10.09
C ASP A 80 -10.50 -31.54 -9.16
N PRO A 81 -11.69 -32.06 -8.77
CA PRO A 81 -11.80 -33.28 -7.98
C PRO A 81 -11.05 -34.48 -8.59
N TRP A 82 -10.94 -34.57 -9.92
CA TRP A 82 -10.18 -35.63 -10.58
C TRP A 82 -8.69 -35.52 -10.26
N LEU A 83 -8.08 -34.35 -10.46
CA LEU A 83 -6.67 -34.13 -10.21
C LEU A 83 -6.33 -34.25 -8.72
N GLN A 84 -7.22 -33.78 -7.83
CA GLN A 84 -7.04 -33.94 -6.37
C GLN A 84 -6.95 -35.41 -5.97
N ARG A 85 -7.88 -36.25 -6.42
CA ARG A 85 -7.86 -37.69 -6.14
C ARG A 85 -6.61 -38.35 -6.73
N GLN A 86 -6.20 -37.94 -7.93
CA GLN A 86 -5.01 -38.48 -8.58
C GLN A 86 -3.75 -38.19 -7.77
N LEU A 87 -3.59 -36.94 -7.31
CA LEU A 87 -2.47 -36.51 -6.48
C LEU A 87 -2.48 -37.16 -5.09
N GLU A 88 -3.65 -37.37 -4.49
CA GLU A 88 -3.80 -38.06 -3.20
C GLU A 88 -3.46 -39.55 -3.30
N ASN A 89 -3.81 -40.20 -4.40
CA ASN A 89 -3.58 -41.64 -4.58
C ASN A 89 -2.13 -41.99 -4.95
N ARG A 90 -1.44 -41.13 -5.69
CA ARG A 90 -0.11 -41.41 -6.26
C ARG A 90 0.99 -40.46 -5.79
N GLY A 91 0.68 -39.60 -4.83
CA GLY A 91 1.57 -38.53 -4.45
C GLY A 91 1.33 -38.00 -3.05
N TRP A 92 2.02 -36.90 -2.76
CA TRP A 92 1.87 -36.12 -1.55
C TRP A 92 1.80 -34.65 -1.93
N VAL A 93 0.92 -33.90 -1.27
CA VAL A 93 0.65 -32.50 -1.61
C VAL A 93 0.68 -31.64 -0.35
N LEU A 94 1.43 -30.55 -0.42
CA LEU A 94 1.40 -29.47 0.57
C LEU A 94 0.55 -28.32 0.05
N TRP A 95 -0.56 -28.08 0.72
CA TRP A 95 -1.49 -26.98 0.39
C TRP A 95 -1.20 -25.73 1.22
N ALA A 96 -1.55 -24.57 0.66
CA ALA A 96 -1.73 -23.36 1.45
C ALA A 96 -2.94 -23.52 2.40
N PRO A 97 -2.95 -22.86 3.58
CA PRO A 97 -4.08 -22.88 4.51
C PRO A 97 -5.42 -22.53 3.86
N VAL A 98 -5.42 -21.52 2.99
CA VAL A 98 -6.55 -21.14 2.14
C VAL A 98 -6.27 -21.59 0.72
N ARG A 99 -7.12 -22.47 0.18
CA ARG A 99 -6.94 -23.11 -1.13
C ARG A 99 -7.45 -22.26 -2.30
N PHE A 100 -7.51 -20.95 -2.13
CA PHE A 100 -8.01 -20.01 -3.13
C PHE A 100 -7.01 -18.87 -3.28
N SER A 101 -6.64 -18.54 -4.52
CA SER A 101 -5.92 -17.30 -4.80
C SER A 101 -6.90 -16.12 -4.90
N ALA A 102 -6.37 -14.91 -5.02
CA ALA A 102 -7.17 -13.70 -5.24
C ALA A 102 -8.15 -13.76 -6.43
N ASN A 103 -7.83 -14.57 -7.45
CA ASN A 103 -8.59 -14.62 -8.71
C ASN A 103 -9.33 -15.95 -8.89
N THR A 104 -9.21 -16.87 -7.93
CA THR A 104 -9.81 -18.21 -8.04
C THR A 104 -11.27 -18.15 -7.68
N ILE A 105 -12.12 -18.63 -8.59
CA ILE A 105 -13.56 -18.72 -8.39
C ILE A 105 -13.90 -20.10 -7.79
N ASN A 106 -14.69 -20.12 -6.72
CA ASN A 106 -15.16 -21.37 -6.12
C ASN A 106 -16.40 -21.91 -6.85
N PHE A 107 -16.19 -22.65 -7.93
CA PHE A 107 -17.29 -23.31 -8.67
C PHE A 107 -17.93 -24.49 -7.93
N ALA A 108 -17.30 -24.98 -6.86
CA ALA A 108 -17.78 -26.16 -6.12
C ALA A 108 -18.84 -25.82 -5.06
N THR A 109 -19.26 -24.56 -4.95
CA THR A 109 -20.34 -24.18 -4.03
C THR A 109 -21.71 -24.54 -4.58
N THR A 110 -22.63 -24.91 -3.70
CA THR A 110 -24.04 -25.17 -4.03
C THR A 110 -24.94 -23.96 -3.81
N GLN A 111 -24.38 -22.86 -3.27
CA GLN A 111 -25.12 -21.63 -2.96
C GLN A 111 -24.84 -20.54 -4.00
N PRO A 112 -25.80 -19.64 -4.28
CA PRO A 112 -25.57 -18.52 -5.18
C PRO A 112 -24.52 -17.56 -4.61
N PHE A 113 -23.83 -16.84 -5.51
CA PHE A 113 -22.89 -15.79 -5.13
C PHE A 113 -23.62 -14.46 -4.90
N PRO A 114 -23.19 -13.62 -3.93
CA PRO A 114 -22.18 -13.89 -2.90
C PRO A 114 -22.65 -14.94 -1.88
N SER A 115 -21.79 -15.91 -1.56
CA SER A 115 -22.12 -16.98 -0.61
C SER A 115 -21.66 -16.63 0.82
N PRO A 116 -22.38 -17.08 1.86
CA PRO A 116 -22.04 -16.83 3.26
C PRO A 116 -20.74 -17.54 3.69
N PRO A 117 -20.15 -17.12 4.82
CA PRO A 117 -18.99 -17.77 5.41
C PRO A 117 -19.16 -19.27 5.60
N SER A 118 -18.14 -20.04 5.22
CA SER A 118 -18.12 -21.50 5.33
C SER A 118 -16.73 -22.00 5.76
N ALA A 119 -16.63 -23.28 6.08
CA ALA A 119 -15.34 -23.90 6.42
C ALA A 119 -14.31 -23.83 5.25
N LYS A 120 -14.78 -23.75 4.00
CA LYS A 120 -13.93 -23.57 2.82
C LYS A 120 -13.59 -22.10 2.56
N ASN A 121 -14.59 -21.21 2.65
CA ASN A 121 -14.43 -19.78 2.45
C ASN A 121 -14.70 -19.03 3.76
N TRP A 122 -13.65 -18.74 4.53
CA TRP A 122 -13.78 -18.28 5.93
C TRP A 122 -14.57 -16.98 6.10
N LEU A 123 -14.53 -16.10 5.09
CA LEU A 123 -15.29 -14.84 5.06
C LEU A 123 -16.38 -14.83 3.98
N GLY A 124 -16.69 -16.00 3.43
CA GLY A 124 -17.63 -16.16 2.31
C GLY A 124 -16.98 -15.87 0.96
N THR A 125 -17.80 -15.82 -0.07
CA THR A 125 -17.37 -15.44 -1.42
C THR A 125 -17.89 -14.06 -1.81
N ASP A 126 -17.21 -13.44 -2.75
CA ASP A 126 -17.64 -12.22 -3.40
C ASP A 126 -18.76 -12.48 -4.43
N ALA A 127 -19.23 -11.45 -5.12
CA ALA A 127 -20.30 -11.55 -6.12
C ALA A 127 -19.93 -12.38 -7.36
N ASN A 128 -18.64 -12.55 -7.64
CA ASN A 128 -18.11 -13.34 -8.76
C ASN A 128 -17.69 -14.76 -8.34
N GLY A 129 -17.85 -15.11 -7.06
CA GLY A 129 -17.47 -16.41 -6.50
C GLY A 129 -16.02 -16.53 -6.03
N GLY A 130 -15.27 -15.42 -5.99
CA GLY A 130 -13.92 -15.36 -5.42
C GLY A 130 -13.92 -15.40 -3.89
N ASP A 131 -12.87 -15.95 -3.28
CA ASP A 131 -12.74 -16.01 -1.81
C ASP A 131 -12.44 -14.63 -1.19
N VAL A 132 -13.30 -14.16 -0.28
CA VAL A 132 -13.18 -12.82 0.31
C VAL A 132 -11.92 -12.67 1.16
N PHE A 133 -11.50 -13.72 1.89
CA PHE A 133 -10.31 -13.65 2.73
C PHE A 133 -9.03 -13.55 1.88
N ALA A 134 -8.92 -14.35 0.83
CA ALA A 134 -7.83 -14.24 -0.14
C ALA A 134 -7.80 -12.84 -0.78
N ARG A 135 -8.95 -12.30 -1.21
CA ARG A 135 -9.01 -10.96 -1.78
C ARG A 135 -8.62 -9.87 -0.80
N ILE A 136 -8.98 -9.97 0.49
CA ILE A 136 -8.54 -9.03 1.54
C ILE A 136 -7.02 -9.10 1.74
N LEU A 137 -6.44 -10.31 1.80
CA LEU A 137 -5.00 -10.48 2.02
C LEU A 137 -4.18 -9.87 0.88
N TYR A 138 -4.53 -10.20 -0.36
CA TYR A 138 -3.87 -9.65 -1.55
C TYR A 138 -4.16 -8.16 -1.74
N GLY A 139 -5.39 -7.71 -1.46
CA GLY A 139 -5.78 -6.30 -1.54
C GLY A 139 -5.02 -5.46 -0.53
N THR A 140 -4.84 -5.95 0.70
CA THR A 140 -4.02 -5.30 1.73
C THR A 140 -2.58 -5.11 1.27
N ARG A 141 -1.99 -6.11 0.61
CA ARG A 141 -0.65 -5.99 0.00
C ARG A 141 -0.63 -4.85 -1.02
N ILE A 142 -1.57 -4.84 -1.97
CA ILE A 142 -1.59 -3.83 -3.04
C ILE A 142 -1.80 -2.43 -2.44
N SER A 143 -2.74 -2.27 -1.52
CA SER A 143 -3.01 -0.99 -0.87
C SER A 143 -1.80 -0.44 -0.11
N ILE A 144 -1.09 -1.28 0.65
CA ILE A 144 0.10 -0.84 1.39
C ILE A 144 1.23 -0.48 0.43
N LEU A 145 1.52 -1.32 -0.59
CA LEU A 145 2.58 -1.05 -1.56
C LEU A 145 2.30 0.24 -2.34
N PHE A 146 1.05 0.44 -2.79
CA PHE A 146 0.63 1.66 -3.46
C PHE A 146 0.81 2.88 -2.56
N GLY A 147 0.30 2.81 -1.33
CA GLY A 147 0.40 3.89 -0.36
C GLY A 147 1.84 4.30 -0.06
N LEU A 148 2.72 3.31 0.16
CA LEU A 148 4.14 3.55 0.40
C LEU A 148 4.84 4.17 -0.81
N MET A 149 4.62 3.63 -2.01
CA MET A 149 5.22 4.18 -3.24
C MET A 149 4.75 5.61 -3.51
N LEU A 150 3.43 5.85 -3.42
CA LEU A 150 2.85 7.19 -3.62
C LEU A 150 3.42 8.18 -2.61
N THR A 151 3.46 7.81 -1.32
CA THR A 151 4.02 8.65 -0.26
C THR A 151 5.48 8.97 -0.52
N ILE A 152 6.32 7.99 -0.86
CA ILE A 152 7.75 8.20 -1.10
C ILE A 152 7.95 9.11 -2.32
N CYS A 153 7.35 8.78 -3.46
CA CYS A 153 7.54 9.54 -4.70
C CYS A 153 7.03 10.98 -4.56
N SER A 154 5.81 11.17 -4.05
CA SER A 154 5.25 12.50 -3.82
C SER A 154 6.05 13.30 -2.79
N SER A 155 6.58 12.65 -1.76
CA SER A 155 7.41 13.34 -0.76
C SER A 155 8.76 13.77 -1.31
N VAL A 156 9.43 12.94 -2.10
CA VAL A 156 10.68 13.32 -2.75
C VAL A 156 10.45 14.52 -3.67
N MET A 157 9.43 14.48 -4.52
CA MET A 157 9.10 15.59 -5.42
C MET A 157 8.72 16.87 -4.65
N GLY A 158 7.87 16.74 -3.63
CA GLY A 158 7.42 17.87 -2.81
C GLY A 158 8.54 18.52 -2.01
N VAL A 159 9.44 17.71 -1.44
CA VAL A 159 10.63 18.19 -0.71
C VAL A 159 11.59 18.91 -1.64
N LEU A 160 11.88 18.36 -2.81
CA LEU A 160 12.76 19.00 -3.79
C LEU A 160 12.18 20.35 -4.26
N ALA A 161 10.90 20.38 -4.63
CA ALA A 161 10.25 21.61 -5.07
C ALA A 161 10.17 22.66 -3.95
N GLY A 162 9.79 22.26 -2.73
CA GLY A 162 9.70 23.14 -1.58
C GLY A 162 11.07 23.68 -1.13
N ALA A 163 12.11 22.84 -1.16
CA ALA A 163 13.48 23.24 -0.84
C ALA A 163 14.00 24.28 -1.83
N LEU A 164 13.80 24.06 -3.14
CA LEU A 164 14.21 25.02 -4.17
C LEU A 164 13.48 26.36 -4.04
N GLN A 165 12.16 26.33 -3.86
CA GLN A 165 11.35 27.55 -3.69
C GLN A 165 11.75 28.31 -2.42
N GLY A 166 11.90 27.61 -1.29
CA GLY A 166 12.25 28.23 -0.01
C GLY A 166 13.70 28.72 0.07
N TYR A 167 14.66 28.04 -0.58
CA TYR A 167 16.06 28.45 -0.59
C TYR A 167 16.30 29.70 -1.44
N TYR A 168 15.88 29.66 -2.71
CA TYR A 168 16.13 30.76 -3.64
C TYR A 168 15.18 31.93 -3.42
N GLY A 169 13.92 31.69 -3.06
CA GLY A 169 12.91 32.74 -2.89
C GLY A 169 12.67 33.56 -4.17
N GLY A 170 12.04 34.73 -4.01
CA GLY A 170 11.89 35.72 -5.07
C GLY A 170 11.17 35.16 -6.31
N LYS A 171 11.83 35.22 -7.48
CA LYS A 171 11.25 34.77 -8.75
C LYS A 171 11.02 33.26 -8.80
N VAL A 172 11.93 32.45 -8.26
CA VAL A 172 11.81 30.98 -8.26
C VAL A 172 10.59 30.55 -7.46
N ASP A 173 10.42 31.16 -6.29
CA ASP A 173 9.26 30.96 -5.44
C ASP A 173 7.97 31.42 -6.13
N LEU A 174 7.95 32.64 -6.68
CA LEU A 174 6.77 33.19 -7.35
C LEU A 174 6.30 32.31 -8.52
N TRP A 175 7.19 31.93 -9.44
CA TRP A 175 6.83 31.06 -10.56
C TRP A 175 6.38 29.68 -10.10
N GLY A 176 7.08 29.11 -9.11
CA GLY A 176 6.73 27.82 -8.53
C GLY A 176 5.33 27.81 -7.89
N GLN A 177 5.00 28.86 -7.13
CA GLN A 177 3.68 29.01 -6.53
C GLN A 177 2.59 29.19 -7.59
N ARG A 178 2.82 29.99 -8.64
CA ARG A 178 1.85 30.15 -9.74
C ARG A 178 1.58 28.84 -10.48
N LEU A 179 2.61 28.03 -10.71
CA LEU A 179 2.44 26.70 -11.30
C LEU A 179 1.57 25.81 -10.40
N ILE A 180 1.85 25.76 -9.10
CA ILE A 180 1.10 24.95 -8.13
C ILE A 180 -0.35 25.42 -8.02
N GLU A 181 -0.61 26.72 -8.00
CA GLU A 181 -1.96 27.29 -7.98
C GLU A 181 -2.78 26.83 -9.20
N VAL A 182 -2.20 26.90 -10.40
CA VAL A 182 -2.86 26.44 -11.64
C VAL A 182 -3.04 24.92 -11.63
N TRP A 183 -2.01 24.17 -11.22
CA TRP A 183 -2.02 22.72 -11.23
C TRP A 183 -3.01 22.12 -10.22
N SER A 184 -3.07 22.69 -9.01
CA SER A 184 -4.01 22.29 -7.96
C SER A 184 -5.45 22.71 -8.22
N GLY A 185 -5.68 23.66 -9.12
CA GLY A 185 -7.02 24.02 -9.59
C GLY A 185 -7.69 22.93 -10.45
N MET A 186 -6.93 21.94 -10.93
CA MET A 186 -7.47 20.84 -11.74
C MET A 186 -8.12 19.76 -10.85
N PRO A 187 -9.39 19.36 -11.09
CA PRO A 187 -10.03 18.30 -10.31
C PRO A 187 -9.41 16.93 -10.62
N THR A 188 -8.57 16.41 -9.71
CA THR A 188 -7.84 15.15 -9.92
C THR A 188 -8.77 13.96 -10.20
N LEU A 189 -9.89 13.86 -9.48
CA LEU A 189 -10.86 12.78 -9.71
C LEU A 189 -11.46 12.83 -11.12
N PHE A 190 -11.81 14.02 -11.60
CA PHE A 190 -12.35 14.19 -12.95
C PHE A 190 -11.34 13.78 -14.02
N LEU A 191 -10.07 14.13 -13.84
CA LEU A 191 -9.00 13.70 -14.75
C LEU A 191 -8.82 12.19 -14.75
N ILE A 192 -8.86 11.54 -13.59
CA ILE A 192 -8.79 10.07 -13.50
C ILE A 192 -9.97 9.44 -14.24
N ILE A 193 -11.19 9.95 -14.04
CA ILE A 193 -12.39 9.47 -14.74
C ILE A 193 -12.24 9.63 -16.25
N LEU A 194 -11.87 10.82 -16.72
CA LEU A 194 -11.70 11.12 -18.14
C LEU A 194 -10.66 10.20 -18.76
N LEU A 195 -9.49 10.06 -18.16
CA LEU A 195 -8.41 9.26 -18.73
C LEU A 195 -8.69 7.76 -18.63
N SER A 196 -9.42 7.30 -17.60
CA SER A 196 -9.85 5.90 -17.48
C SER A 196 -10.82 5.46 -18.58
N SER A 197 -11.52 6.42 -19.21
CA SER A 197 -12.39 6.13 -20.36
C SER A 197 -11.61 5.83 -21.65
N VAL A 198 -10.35 6.27 -21.72
CA VAL A 198 -9.46 6.09 -22.89
C VAL A 198 -8.50 4.92 -22.67
N VAL A 199 -8.03 4.73 -21.44
CA VAL A 199 -7.03 3.72 -21.08
C VAL A 199 -7.52 2.95 -19.87
N GLN A 200 -7.49 1.63 -19.92
CA GLN A 200 -7.80 0.78 -18.76
C GLN A 200 -6.77 1.05 -17.64
N PRO A 201 -7.19 1.54 -16.47
CA PRO A 201 -6.25 1.83 -15.39
C PRO A 201 -5.56 0.56 -14.90
N ASN A 202 -4.27 0.70 -14.58
CA ASN A 202 -3.51 -0.33 -13.88
C ASN A 202 -2.76 0.31 -12.71
N PHE A 203 -2.12 -0.52 -11.88
CA PHE A 203 -1.37 -0.08 -10.70
C PHE A 203 -0.41 1.08 -10.99
N TRP A 204 0.44 0.93 -12.01
CA TRP A 204 1.48 1.93 -12.33
C TRP A 204 0.92 3.21 -12.90
N TRP A 205 -0.14 3.10 -13.70
CA TRP A 205 -0.82 4.24 -14.29
C TRP A 205 -1.52 5.09 -13.22
N LEU A 206 -2.24 4.45 -12.29
CA LEU A 206 -2.87 5.13 -11.15
C LEU A 206 -1.82 5.78 -10.26
N LEU A 207 -0.71 5.07 -10.01
CA LEU A 207 0.41 5.60 -9.22
C LEU A 207 1.00 6.85 -9.90
N ALA A 208 1.25 6.81 -11.21
CA ALA A 208 1.84 7.94 -11.93
C ALA A 208 0.96 9.20 -11.85
N ILE A 209 -0.35 9.07 -12.11
CA ILE A 209 -1.27 10.21 -12.07
C ILE A 209 -1.42 10.73 -10.65
N THR A 210 -1.58 9.84 -9.66
CA THR A 210 -1.71 10.28 -8.26
C THR A 210 -0.43 10.92 -7.74
N VAL A 211 0.76 10.45 -8.13
CA VAL A 211 2.05 11.10 -7.80
C VAL A 211 2.10 12.51 -8.39
N LEU A 212 1.69 12.67 -9.64
CA LEU A 212 1.70 13.93 -10.39
C LEU A 212 0.81 15.02 -9.77
N PHE A 213 -0.18 14.65 -8.96
CA PHE A 213 -1.00 15.59 -8.17
C PHE A 213 -0.66 15.59 -6.66
N GLY A 214 -0.12 14.51 -6.10
CA GLY A 214 0.09 14.36 -4.66
C GLY A 214 1.28 15.15 -4.08
N TRP A 215 2.29 15.46 -4.90
CA TRP A 215 3.55 16.09 -4.45
C TRP A 215 3.37 17.51 -3.88
N MET A 216 2.31 18.22 -4.28
CA MET A 216 2.08 19.62 -3.92
C MET A 216 1.88 19.82 -2.41
N SER A 217 1.32 18.81 -1.72
CA SER A 217 0.97 18.88 -0.29
C SER A 217 2.17 19.22 0.62
N LEU A 218 3.36 18.69 0.30
CA LEU A 218 4.57 18.91 1.10
C LEU A 218 5.35 20.15 0.71
N VAL A 219 5.10 20.74 -0.45
CA VAL A 219 5.83 21.92 -0.94
C VAL A 219 5.72 23.06 0.05
N GLY A 220 4.50 23.36 0.50
CA GLY A 220 4.24 24.47 1.43
C GLY A 220 4.95 24.31 2.77
N VAL A 221 4.95 23.08 3.32
CA VAL A 221 5.60 22.76 4.61
C VAL A 221 7.11 22.93 4.50
N VAL A 222 7.73 22.33 3.49
CA VAL A 222 9.18 22.38 3.30
C VAL A 222 9.63 23.80 2.96
N ARG A 223 8.87 24.50 2.11
CA ARG A 223 9.13 25.91 1.76
C ARG A 223 9.14 26.79 3.01
N ALA A 224 8.16 26.65 3.90
CA ALA A 224 8.09 27.43 5.14
C ALA A 224 9.32 27.20 6.04
N GLU A 225 9.74 25.93 6.22
CA GLU A 225 10.95 25.60 6.98
C GLU A 225 12.22 26.14 6.32
N PHE A 226 12.32 26.11 4.99
CA PHE A 226 13.47 26.66 4.27
C PHE A 226 13.53 28.19 4.38
N LEU A 227 12.40 28.89 4.26
CA LEU A 227 12.32 30.34 4.46
C LEU A 227 12.73 30.75 5.89
N ARG A 228 12.34 29.95 6.89
CA ARG A 228 12.73 30.16 8.29
C ARG A 228 14.23 29.91 8.50
N THR A 229 14.71 28.74 8.09
CA THR A 229 16.10 28.29 8.33
C THR A 229 17.13 29.13 7.61
N ARG A 230 16.81 29.67 6.41
CA ARG A 230 17.69 30.57 5.67
C ARG A 230 18.03 31.86 6.44
N ASN A 231 17.19 32.26 7.38
CA ASN A 231 17.42 33.43 8.22
C ASN A 231 18.28 33.17 9.47
N PHE A 232 18.74 31.94 9.70
CA PHE A 232 19.61 31.63 10.82
C PHE A 232 21.05 32.16 10.62
N ASP A 233 21.66 32.63 11.70
CA ASP A 233 22.99 33.26 11.67
C ASP A 233 24.08 32.34 11.12
N TYR A 234 24.03 31.04 11.46
CA TYR A 234 25.02 30.08 10.96
C TYR A 234 24.89 29.81 9.45
N ILE A 235 23.69 29.96 8.87
CA ILE A 235 23.49 29.86 7.42
C ILE A 235 24.04 31.10 6.73
N ARG A 236 23.75 32.30 7.26
CA ARG A 236 24.29 33.56 6.74
C ARG A 236 25.82 33.60 6.82
N ALA A 237 26.39 33.09 7.92
CA ALA A 237 27.84 32.96 8.08
C ALA A 237 28.43 31.99 7.04
N ALA A 238 27.80 30.82 6.82
CA ALA A 238 28.25 29.87 5.79
C ALA A 238 28.21 30.48 4.37
N GLN A 239 27.19 31.26 4.06
CA GLN A 239 27.10 32.00 2.78
C GLN A 239 28.20 33.06 2.65
N ALA A 240 28.46 33.83 3.71
CA ALA A 240 29.54 34.82 3.72
C ALA A 240 30.94 34.20 3.56
N LEU A 241 31.12 32.96 4.01
CA LEU A 241 32.34 32.16 3.83
C LEU A 241 32.44 31.49 2.45
N GLY A 242 31.45 31.67 1.56
CA GLY A 242 31.48 31.13 0.20
C GLY A 242 31.16 29.63 0.10
N VAL A 243 30.50 29.04 1.10
CA VAL A 243 30.04 27.64 1.04
C VAL A 243 29.01 27.49 -0.08
N SER A 244 29.09 26.40 -0.84
CA SER A 244 28.22 26.17 -1.99
C SER A 244 26.74 26.03 -1.57
N ASP A 245 25.81 26.54 -2.38
CA ASP A 245 24.37 26.41 -2.16
C ASP A 245 23.93 24.97 -1.94
N ARG A 246 24.53 24.03 -2.70
CA ARG A 246 24.23 22.59 -2.60
C ARG A 246 24.59 22.04 -1.22
N ASP A 247 25.75 22.42 -0.69
CA ASP A 247 26.18 22.01 0.64
C ASP A 247 25.31 22.65 1.72
N ILE A 248 24.93 23.93 1.56
CA ILE A 248 24.01 24.63 2.47
C ILE A 248 22.65 23.92 2.51
N ILE A 249 22.08 23.63 1.35
CA ILE A 249 20.80 22.94 1.24
C ILE A 249 20.89 21.55 1.86
N LEU A 250 21.81 20.69 1.40
CA LEU A 250 21.80 19.27 1.75
C LEU A 250 22.33 18.99 3.16
N ARG A 251 23.33 19.73 3.63
CA ARG A 251 23.97 19.45 4.93
C ARG A 251 23.42 20.30 6.07
N HIS A 252 22.94 21.51 5.78
CA HIS A 252 22.56 22.45 6.83
C HIS A 252 21.05 22.70 6.91
N MET A 253 20.35 22.90 5.80
CA MET A 253 18.93 23.26 5.83
C MET A 253 18.00 22.05 5.76
N LEU A 254 18.24 21.11 4.84
CA LEU A 254 17.38 19.96 4.61
C LEU A 254 17.20 19.10 5.87
N PRO A 255 18.25 18.73 6.63
CA PRO A 255 18.08 17.92 7.84
C PRO A 255 17.17 18.57 8.90
N ASN A 256 17.17 19.91 8.97
CA ASN A 256 16.29 20.66 9.87
C ASN A 256 14.84 20.66 9.35
N ALA A 257 14.62 20.89 8.06
CA ALA A 257 13.30 20.88 7.44
C ALA A 257 12.64 19.49 7.47
N MET A 258 13.44 18.42 7.39
CA MET A 258 12.95 17.03 7.42
C MET A 258 12.22 16.70 8.72
N VAL A 259 12.49 17.39 9.84
CA VAL A 259 11.75 17.17 11.09
C VAL A 259 10.26 17.44 10.89
N ALA A 260 9.90 18.55 10.26
CA ALA A 260 8.51 18.87 9.96
C ALA A 260 7.94 17.91 8.91
N THR A 261 8.66 17.66 7.82
CA THR A 261 8.23 16.76 6.73
C THR A 261 7.90 15.36 7.22
N LEU A 262 8.75 14.78 8.08
CA LEU A 262 8.56 13.43 8.61
C LEU A 262 7.29 13.29 9.47
N THR A 263 6.82 14.37 10.09
CA THR A 263 5.55 14.35 10.86
C THR A 263 4.30 14.31 9.97
N PHE A 264 4.41 14.72 8.70
CA PHE A 264 3.31 14.67 7.73
C PHE A 264 3.24 13.36 6.94
N LEU A 265 4.34 12.62 6.81
CA LEU A 265 4.38 11.36 6.04
C LEU A 265 3.28 10.36 6.43
N PRO A 266 2.93 10.15 7.72
CA PRO A 266 1.88 9.20 8.06
C PRO A 266 0.50 9.61 7.54
N PHE A 267 0.21 10.91 7.51
CA PHE A 267 -1.05 11.43 6.96
C PHE A 267 -1.12 11.26 5.45
N ILE A 268 0.00 11.49 4.76
CA ILE A 268 0.11 11.27 3.31
C ILE A 268 -0.08 9.79 2.99
N LEU A 269 0.49 8.89 3.79
CA LEU A 269 0.32 7.45 3.64
C LEU A 269 -1.14 7.02 3.84
N CYS A 270 -1.80 7.50 4.89
CA CYS A 270 -3.23 7.21 5.11
C CYS A 270 -4.09 7.78 3.97
N SER A 271 -3.84 9.02 3.57
CA SER A 271 -4.52 9.65 2.44
C SER A 271 -4.33 8.86 1.14
N SER A 272 -3.13 8.35 0.89
CA SER A 272 -2.80 7.57 -0.31
C SER A 272 -3.61 6.29 -0.41
N ILE A 273 -3.75 5.56 0.70
CA ILE A 273 -4.56 4.34 0.78
C ILE A 273 -6.04 4.67 0.63
N THR A 274 -6.51 5.73 1.30
CA THR A 274 -7.89 6.20 1.16
C THR A 274 -8.21 6.61 -0.28
N THR A 275 -7.27 7.29 -0.96
CA THR A 275 -7.43 7.66 -2.37
C THR A 275 -7.56 6.43 -3.25
N LEU A 276 -6.66 5.44 -3.14
CA LEU A 276 -6.78 4.20 -3.92
C LEU A 276 -8.11 3.48 -3.64
N THR A 277 -8.43 3.30 -2.36
CA THR A 277 -9.68 2.63 -1.94
C THR A 277 -10.92 3.36 -2.47
N SER A 278 -10.90 4.70 -2.48
CA SER A 278 -12.00 5.51 -3.01
C SER A 278 -12.13 5.38 -4.53
N LEU A 279 -11.00 5.38 -5.26
CA LEU A 279 -11.00 5.19 -6.71
C LEU A 279 -11.54 3.81 -7.09
N ASP A 280 -11.07 2.78 -6.39
CA ASP A 280 -11.53 1.40 -6.54
C ASP A 280 -13.03 1.28 -6.24
N PHE A 281 -13.51 1.92 -5.16
CA PHE A 281 -14.93 1.95 -4.81
C PHE A 281 -15.80 2.65 -5.86
N LEU A 282 -15.27 3.68 -6.52
CA LEU A 282 -15.96 4.38 -7.60
C LEU A 282 -15.88 3.63 -8.96
N GLY A 283 -15.09 2.56 -9.05
CA GLY A 283 -14.88 1.80 -10.29
C GLY A 283 -13.85 2.40 -11.25
N PHE A 284 -13.07 3.40 -10.82
CA PHE A 284 -12.02 4.05 -11.61
C PHE A 284 -10.61 3.70 -11.14
N GLY A 285 -10.50 2.78 -10.19
CA GLY A 285 -9.26 2.29 -9.62
C GLY A 285 -8.70 1.10 -10.40
N LEU A 286 -8.21 0.09 -9.69
CA LEU A 286 -7.57 -1.09 -10.27
C LEU A 286 -8.51 -1.86 -11.21
N PRO A 287 -7.96 -2.60 -12.20
CA PRO A 287 -8.77 -3.28 -13.19
C PRO A 287 -9.67 -4.34 -12.56
N LEU A 288 -10.81 -4.62 -13.20
CA LEU A 288 -11.75 -5.64 -12.76
C LEU A 288 -11.07 -6.99 -12.57
N GLY A 289 -11.42 -7.69 -11.49
CA GLY A 289 -10.83 -8.97 -11.10
C GLY A 289 -9.51 -8.83 -10.33
N SER A 290 -8.97 -7.63 -10.16
CA SER A 290 -7.85 -7.42 -9.23
C SER A 290 -8.31 -7.52 -7.77
N PRO A 291 -7.46 -7.97 -6.83
CA PRO A 291 -7.80 -7.94 -5.41
C PRO A 291 -7.72 -6.50 -4.91
N SER A 292 -8.89 -5.88 -4.68
CA SER A 292 -9.00 -4.51 -4.18
C SER A 292 -9.92 -4.43 -2.97
N LEU A 293 -9.48 -3.73 -1.92
CA LEU A 293 -10.30 -3.44 -0.75
C LEU A 293 -11.47 -2.49 -1.06
N GLY A 294 -11.27 -1.53 -1.98
CA GLY A 294 -12.31 -0.58 -2.38
C GLY A 294 -13.39 -1.23 -3.26
N GLU A 295 -13.00 -2.16 -4.13
CA GLU A 295 -13.97 -2.94 -4.90
C GLU A 295 -14.82 -3.82 -3.96
N LEU A 296 -14.22 -4.46 -2.95
CA LEU A 296 -14.99 -5.23 -1.96
C LEU A 296 -16.01 -4.38 -1.21
N LEU A 297 -15.67 -3.11 -0.90
CA LEU A 297 -16.63 -2.15 -0.34
C LEU A 297 -17.78 -1.85 -1.31
N LEU A 298 -17.47 -1.65 -2.60
CA LEU A 298 -18.49 -1.43 -3.63
C LEU A 298 -19.42 -2.64 -3.76
N GLN A 299 -18.87 -3.85 -3.73
CA GLN A 299 -19.66 -5.07 -3.74
C GLN A 299 -20.52 -5.19 -2.49
N GLY A 300 -20.00 -4.85 -1.31
CA GLY A 300 -20.76 -4.81 -0.06
C GLY A 300 -21.94 -3.83 -0.12
N LYS A 301 -21.74 -2.65 -0.73
CA LYS A 301 -22.83 -1.68 -0.99
C LYS A 301 -23.88 -2.27 -1.94
N ASN A 302 -23.46 -2.94 -3.01
CA ASN A 302 -24.36 -3.43 -4.05
C ASN A 302 -25.08 -4.73 -3.66
N ASN A 303 -24.58 -5.46 -2.65
CA ASN A 303 -25.13 -6.74 -2.20
C ASN A 303 -25.59 -6.66 -0.73
N LEU A 304 -26.65 -5.87 -0.48
CA LEU A 304 -27.20 -5.68 0.87
C LEU A 304 -27.73 -6.99 1.49
N GLN A 305 -28.07 -7.97 0.65
CA GLN A 305 -28.45 -9.32 1.07
C GLN A 305 -27.28 -10.13 1.65
N ALA A 306 -26.03 -9.70 1.44
CA ALA A 306 -24.81 -10.35 1.91
C ALA A 306 -24.02 -9.42 2.86
N PRO A 307 -24.56 -9.08 4.04
CA PRO A 307 -23.96 -8.08 4.94
C PRO A 307 -22.55 -8.44 5.43
N TRP A 308 -22.21 -9.74 5.49
CA TRP A 308 -20.86 -10.20 5.85
C TRP A 308 -19.78 -9.67 4.89
N LEU A 309 -20.10 -9.51 3.60
CA LEU A 309 -19.17 -8.98 2.60
C LEU A 309 -18.82 -7.52 2.91
N GLY A 310 -19.85 -6.69 3.13
CA GLY A 310 -19.67 -5.29 3.50
C GLY A 310 -18.96 -5.11 4.84
N ILE A 311 -19.30 -5.92 5.85
CA ILE A 311 -18.65 -5.89 7.17
C ILE A 311 -17.17 -6.28 7.07
N ALA A 312 -16.85 -7.36 6.33
CA ALA A 312 -15.47 -7.81 6.15
C ALA A 312 -14.62 -6.74 5.43
N ALA A 313 -15.15 -6.16 4.35
CA ALA A 313 -14.50 -5.07 3.63
C ALA A 313 -14.29 -3.84 4.52
N PHE A 314 -15.33 -3.40 5.23
CA PHE A 314 -15.26 -2.25 6.14
C PHE A 314 -14.23 -2.47 7.26
N LEU A 315 -14.28 -3.61 7.96
CA LEU A 315 -13.35 -3.92 9.03
C LEU A 315 -11.91 -4.00 8.53
N SER A 316 -11.68 -4.56 7.34
CA SER A 316 -10.33 -4.65 6.76
C SER A 316 -9.70 -3.27 6.54
N VAL A 317 -10.44 -2.34 5.92
CA VAL A 317 -9.97 -0.96 5.67
C VAL A 317 -9.87 -0.18 6.98
N ALA A 318 -10.86 -0.30 7.87
CA ALA A 318 -10.88 0.39 9.16
C ALA A 318 -9.69 -0.02 10.04
N ILE A 319 -9.38 -1.32 10.13
CA ILE A 319 -8.22 -1.83 10.88
C ILE A 319 -6.93 -1.32 10.24
N LEU A 320 -6.77 -1.44 8.93
CA LEU A 320 -5.56 -0.98 8.23
C LEU A 320 -5.29 0.51 8.47
N LEU A 321 -6.30 1.36 8.27
CA LEU A 321 -6.18 2.80 8.47
C LEU A 321 -5.94 3.15 9.94
N SER A 322 -6.61 2.49 10.88
CA SER A 322 -6.40 2.73 12.33
C SER A 322 -4.97 2.40 12.76
N LEU A 323 -4.42 1.27 12.28
CA LEU A 323 -3.03 0.90 12.55
C LEU A 323 -2.07 1.99 12.05
N LEU A 324 -2.26 2.46 10.82
CA LEU A 324 -1.41 3.49 10.22
C LEU A 324 -1.54 4.85 10.92
N ILE A 325 -2.74 5.24 11.33
CA ILE A 325 -2.98 6.47 12.09
C ILE A 325 -2.23 6.42 13.43
N PHE A 326 -2.39 5.34 14.20
CA PHE A 326 -1.70 5.21 15.49
C PHE A 326 -0.18 5.15 15.35
N ILE A 327 0.34 4.48 14.31
CA ILE A 327 1.77 4.53 14.00
C ILE A 327 2.19 5.98 13.71
N GLY A 328 1.38 6.69 12.93
CA GLY A 328 1.63 8.09 12.57
C GLY A 328 1.65 9.05 13.74
N GLU A 329 0.73 8.91 14.68
CA GLU A 329 0.73 9.66 15.94
C GLU A 329 2.02 9.42 16.73
N ALA A 330 2.44 8.16 16.88
CA ALA A 330 3.68 7.84 17.58
C ALA A 330 4.93 8.35 16.86
N VAL A 331 4.95 8.34 15.52
CA VAL A 331 6.03 8.98 14.74
C VAL A 331 6.03 10.48 15.02
N ARG A 332 4.88 11.16 14.93
CA ARG A 332 4.78 12.59 15.23
C ARG A 332 5.26 12.93 16.64
N ASP A 333 4.83 12.17 17.64
CA ASP A 333 5.25 12.32 19.03
C ASP A 333 6.76 12.13 19.22
N ALA A 334 7.36 11.22 18.48
CA ALA A 334 8.81 10.99 18.52
C ALA A 334 9.60 12.19 18.01
N PHE A 335 9.09 12.90 17.00
CA PHE A 335 9.74 14.07 16.41
C PHE A 335 9.37 15.41 17.07
N ASP A 336 8.35 15.45 17.93
CA ASP A 336 7.95 16.64 18.68
C ASP A 336 8.95 16.96 19.80
N PRO A 337 9.67 18.11 19.76
CA PRO A 337 10.64 18.50 20.78
C PRO A 337 10.01 18.94 22.11
N ALA A 338 8.71 19.30 22.14
CA ALA A 338 8.05 19.81 23.35
C ALA A 338 7.63 18.69 24.32
N LYS A 339 7.52 17.45 23.83
CA LYS A 339 7.23 16.26 24.65
C LYS A 339 8.53 15.65 25.18
N ALA A 340 9.12 16.28 26.19
CA ALA A 340 10.22 15.67 26.93
C ALA A 340 9.66 14.59 27.87
N VAL A 341 10.22 13.37 27.79
CA VAL A 341 10.03 12.27 28.75
C VAL A 341 11.29 12.14 29.59
#